data_AF-A0A1H0KLB5-F1
#
_entry.id   AF-A0A1H0KLB5-F1
#
_cell.length_a   1.000
_cell.length_b   1.000
_cell.length_c   1.000
_cell.angle_alpha   90.00
_cell.angle_beta   90.00
_cell.angle_gamma   90.00
#
_symmetry.space_group_name_H-M   'P 1'
#
loop_
_entity.id
_entity.type
_entity.pdbx_description
1 polymer ?
#
loop_
_entity_poly.entity_id
_entity_poly.type
_entity_poly.pdbx_seq_one_letter_code
_entity_poly.pdbx_strand_id
1 'polypeptide(L)'
;MTVVVREDALDFAALTDREREVLLLLATGEQNRWLARRLGIAERTVRAHTASIVRKLDLKSRFEAAIVSHLYADDIRGHDTDGRAAA
;
A
#
# COMPACT_ATOMS: atom_id res chain seq x y z
N MET A 1 9.02 -5.06 19.52
CA MET A 1 8.66 -3.97 18.59
C MET A 1 7.16 -4.00 18.44
N THR A 2 6.43 -3.16 19.18
CA THR A 2 4.96 -3.12 19.12
C THR A 2 4.56 -2.25 17.94
N VAL A 3 3.82 -2.82 17.01
CA VAL A 3 3.18 -2.08 15.92
C VAL A 3 1.85 -1.57 16.48
N VAL A 4 1.77 -0.28 16.76
CA VAL A 4 0.52 0.40 17.15
C VAL A 4 0.09 1.19 15.92
N VAL A 5 -0.79 0.60 15.10
CA VAL A 5 -1.46 1.33 14.02
C VAL A 5 -2.74 1.90 14.61
N ARG A 6 -2.95 3.21 14.47
CA ARG A 6 -4.22 3.83 14.84
C ARG A 6 -5.18 3.64 13.67
N GLU A 7 -6.26 2.89 13.88
CA GLU A 7 -7.23 2.56 12.81
C GLU A 7 -7.84 3.83 12.20
N ASP A 8 -8.12 4.84 13.03
CA ASP A 8 -8.69 6.12 12.63
C ASP A 8 -7.77 6.96 11.71
N ALA A 9 -6.52 6.54 11.51
CA ALA A 9 -5.51 7.27 10.73
C ALA A 9 -5.26 6.70 9.32
N LEU A 10 -5.84 5.55 8.98
CA LEU A 10 -5.60 4.91 7.69
C LEU A 10 -6.62 5.37 6.63
N ASP A 11 -6.25 6.40 5.87
CA ASP A 11 -7.03 6.83 4.71
C ASP A 11 -6.57 6.10 3.43
N PHE A 12 -7.22 4.98 3.13
CA PHE A 12 -6.96 4.22 1.89
C PHE A 12 -7.45 4.91 0.63
N ALA A 13 -8.37 5.89 0.73
CA ALA A 13 -8.85 6.67 -0.40
C ALA A 13 -7.78 7.65 -0.91
N ALA A 14 -6.85 8.08 -0.05
CA ALA A 14 -5.70 8.91 -0.44
C ALA A 14 -4.68 8.18 -1.34
N LEU A 15 -4.74 6.85 -1.43
CA LEU A 15 -3.88 6.06 -2.31
C LEU A 15 -4.38 6.13 -3.77
N THR A 16 -3.45 6.12 -4.70
CA THR A 16 -3.74 5.85 -6.12
C THR A 16 -3.98 4.36 -6.33
N ASP A 17 -4.62 3.98 -7.44
CA ASP A 17 -4.85 2.57 -7.79
C ASP A 17 -3.54 1.76 -7.81
N ARG A 18 -2.47 2.36 -8.34
CA ARG A 18 -1.16 1.72 -8.38
C ARG A 18 -0.53 1.57 -6.99
N GLU A 19 -0.76 2.53 -6.09
CA GLU A 19 -0.32 2.41 -4.70
C GLU A 19 -1.12 1.35 -3.94
N ARG A 20 -2.43 1.24 -4.18
CA ARG A 20 -3.26 0.14 -3.63
C ARG A 20 -2.75 -1.22 -4.10
N GLU A 21 -2.49 -1.38 -5.40
CA GLU A 21 -1.94 -2.61 -5.96
C GLU A 21 -0.59 -2.98 -5.32
N VAL A 22 0.32 -2.00 -5.20
CA VAL A 22 1.61 -2.20 -4.54
C VAL A 22 1.41 -2.58 -3.08
N LEU A 23 0.53 -1.89 -2.34
CA LEU A 23 0.23 -2.17 -0.94
C LEU A 23 -0.29 -3.60 -0.76
N LEU A 24 -1.24 -4.04 -1.60
CA LEU A 24 -1.76 -5.43 -1.59
C LEU A 24 -0.65 -6.46 -1.80
N LEU A 25 0.31 -6.18 -2.69
CA LEU A 25 1.46 -7.07 -2.90
C LEU A 25 2.48 -7.03 -1.76
N LEU A 26 2.55 -5.97 -0.95
CA LEU A 26 3.45 -5.95 0.21
C LEU A 26 3.08 -7.03 1.24
N ALA A 27 1.81 -7.42 1.34
CA ALA A 27 1.36 -8.50 2.23
C ALA A 27 1.98 -9.86 1.89
N THR A 28 2.53 -10.07 0.69
CA THR A 28 3.21 -11.32 0.34
C THR A 28 4.61 -11.43 0.96
N GLY A 29 5.15 -10.33 1.51
CA GLY A 29 6.50 -10.29 2.06
C GLY A 29 7.62 -10.35 1.01
N GLU A 30 7.28 -10.27 -0.28
CA GLU A 30 8.26 -10.33 -1.36
C GLU A 30 9.16 -9.08 -1.42
N GLN A 31 10.38 -9.30 -1.95
CA GLN A 31 11.35 -8.23 -2.19
C GLN A 31 10.91 -7.34 -3.35
N ASN A 32 11.32 -6.07 -3.33
CA ASN A 32 10.97 -5.10 -4.38
C ASN A 32 11.26 -5.58 -5.80
N ARG A 33 12.34 -6.33 -6.02
CA ARG A 33 12.69 -6.89 -7.34
C ARG A 33 11.62 -7.85 -7.88
N TRP A 34 10.94 -8.59 -7.02
CA TRP A 34 9.89 -9.54 -7.42
C TRP A 34 8.58 -8.82 -7.68
N LEU A 35 8.21 -7.87 -6.80
CA LEU A 35 7.09 -6.96 -7.04
C LEU A 35 7.25 -6.20 -8.36
N ALA A 36 8.45 -5.68 -8.61
CA ALA A 36 8.79 -4.96 -9.84
C ALA A 36 8.56 -5.81 -11.09
N ARG A 37 9.01 -7.08 -11.06
CA ARG A 37 8.75 -8.05 -12.13
C ARG A 37 7.27 -8.33 -12.33
N ARG A 38 6.52 -8.54 -11.24
CA ARG A 38 5.08 -8.80 -11.29
C ARG A 38 4.30 -7.61 -11.85
N LEU A 39 4.71 -6.40 -11.51
CA LEU A 39 4.06 -5.15 -11.91
C LEU A 39 4.55 -4.60 -13.26
N GLY A 40 5.62 -5.17 -13.84
CA GLY A 40 6.23 -4.68 -15.09
C GLY A 40 6.90 -3.31 -14.98
N ILE A 41 7.46 -2.97 -13.81
CA ILE A 41 8.11 -1.66 -13.54
C ILE A 41 9.52 -1.83 -12.98
N ALA A 42 10.28 -0.74 -12.88
CA ALA A 42 11.60 -0.77 -12.25
C ALA A 42 11.51 -0.95 -10.71
N GLU A 43 12.51 -1.60 -10.12
CA GLU A 43 12.59 -1.77 -8.66
C GLU A 43 12.58 -0.42 -7.91
N ARG A 44 13.25 0.60 -8.46
CA ARG A 44 13.23 1.96 -7.92
C ARG A 44 11.82 2.54 -7.87
N THR A 45 10.98 2.22 -8.84
CA THR A 45 9.59 2.67 -8.90
C THR A 45 8.75 2.02 -7.79
N VAL A 46 8.94 0.72 -7.52
CA VAL A 46 8.31 0.05 -6.37
C VAL A 46 8.72 0.69 -5.04
N ARG A 47 10.01 1.03 -4.89
CA ARG A 47 10.50 1.75 -3.70
C ARG A 47 9.84 3.11 -3.55
N ALA A 48 9.65 3.85 -4.65
CA ALA A 48 8.97 5.14 -4.64
C ALA A 48 7.48 5.01 -4.23
N HIS A 49 6.75 4.04 -4.79
CA HIS A 49 5.38 3.74 -4.37
C HIS A 49 5.32 3.36 -2.89
N THR A 50 6.22 2.48 -2.42
CA THR A 50 6.29 2.08 -1.01
C THR A 50 6.51 3.28 -0.09
N ALA A 51 7.43 4.18 -0.44
CA ALA A 51 7.70 5.39 0.34
C ALA A 51 6.49 6.33 0.36
N SER A 52 5.78 6.47 -0.77
CA SER A 52 4.56 7.27 -0.86
C SER A 52 3.44 6.69 0.00
N ILE A 53 3.20 5.37 -0.06
CA ILE A 53 2.21 4.65 0.75
C ILE A 53 2.48 4.86 2.23
N VAL A 54 3.73 4.61 2.67
CA VAL A 54 4.14 4.78 4.06
C VAL A 54 3.89 6.21 4.54
N ARG A 55 4.19 7.21 3.71
CA ARG A 55 3.91 8.62 4.03
C ARG A 55 2.42 8.95 4.07
N LYS A 56 1.64 8.44 3.11
CA LYS A 56 0.19 8.74 2.99
C LYS A 56 -0.63 8.12 4.12
N LEU A 57 -0.24 6.93 4.56
CA LEU A 57 -0.91 6.19 5.63
C LEU A 57 -0.28 6.42 7.02
N ASP A 58 0.64 7.39 7.13
CA ASP A 58 1.39 7.71 8.36
C ASP A 58 2.03 6.48 9.05
N LEU A 59 2.58 5.58 8.22
CA LEU A 59 3.27 4.38 8.68
C LEU A 59 4.76 4.67 8.88
N LYS A 60 5.41 3.83 9.68
CA LYS A 60 6.85 3.96 9.98
C LYS A 60 7.71 3.14 9.05
N SER A 61 7.15 2.12 8.42
CA SER A 61 7.94 1.20 7.60
C SER A 61 7.12 0.40 6.59
N ARG A 62 7.83 -0.19 5.62
CA ARG A 62 7.29 -1.23 4.75
C ARG A 62 6.70 -2.40 5.55
N PHE A 63 7.30 -2.75 6.68
CA PHE A 63 6.83 -3.86 7.50
C PHE A 63 5.44 -3.57 8.07
N GLU A 64 5.23 -2.36 8.58
CA GLU A 64 3.90 -1.91 9.00
C GLU A 64 2.93 -1.88 7.81
N ALA A 65 3.36 -1.41 6.63
CA ALA A 65 2.53 -1.43 5.43
C ALA A 65 2.12 -2.85 5.00
N ALA A 66 3.01 -3.84 5.14
CA ALA A 66 2.69 -5.23 4.86
C ALA A 66 1.66 -5.80 5.86
N ILE A 67 1.79 -5.47 7.15
CA ILE A 67 0.81 -5.86 8.18
C ILE A 67 -0.55 -5.20 7.91
N VAL A 68 -0.58 -3.88 7.67
CA VAL A 68 -1.79 -3.14 7.33
C VAL A 68 -2.47 -3.76 6.11
N SER A 69 -1.70 -4.04 5.06
CA SER A 69 -2.22 -4.72 3.87
C SER A 69 -2.85 -6.08 4.17
N HIS A 70 -2.23 -6.86 5.07
CA HIS A 70 -2.76 -8.16 5.47
C HIS A 70 -4.05 -8.06 6.31
N LEU A 71 -4.13 -7.08 7.20
CA LEU A 71 -5.27 -6.91 8.13
C LEU A 71 -6.48 -6.24 7.45
N TYR A 72 -6.26 -5.27 6.57
CA TYR A 72 -7.30 -4.44 5.94
C TYR A 72 -7.45 -4.74 4.44
N ALA A 73 -7.19 -5.98 4.04
CA ALA A 73 -7.14 -6.37 2.63
C ALA A 73 -8.48 -6.13 1.91
N ASP A 74 -9.60 -6.26 2.62
CA ASP A 74 -10.94 -6.07 2.04
C ASP A 74 -11.27 -4.58 1.87
N ASP A 75 -10.92 -3.73 2.84
CA ASP A 75 -11.05 -2.26 2.73
C ASP A 75 -10.21 -1.72 1.56
N ILE A 76 -8.95 -2.15 1.46
CA ILE A 76 -8.04 -1.71 0.39
C ILE A 76 -8.59 -2.06 -0.99
N ARG A 77 -9.22 -3.23 -1.15
CA ARG A 77 -9.87 -3.65 -2.41
C ARG A 77 -11.20 -2.96 -2.67
N GLY A 78 -11.95 -2.61 -1.63
CA GLY A 78 -13.25 -1.96 -1.75
C GLY A 78 -13.18 -0.56 -2.37
N HIS A 79 -12.09 0.17 -2.12
CA HIS A 79 -11.90 1.55 -2.57
C HIS A 79 -11.54 1.75 -4.06
N ASP A 80 -11.50 0.68 -4.86
CA ASP A 80 -11.38 0.80 -6.32
C ASP A 80 -12.65 1.36 -6.99
N THR A 81 -13.79 1.41 -6.28
CA THR A 81 -15.09 1.81 -6.86
C THR A 81 -15.47 3.29 -6.70
N ASP A 82 -14.84 4.03 -5.77
CA ASP A 82 -15.23 5.42 -5.46
C ASP A 82 -14.50 6.48 -6.30
N GLY A 83 -13.46 6.09 -7.03
CA GLY A 83 -12.60 7.00 -7.81
C GLY A 83 -13.23 7.64 -9.06
N ARG A 84 -14.52 7.40 -9.36
CA ARG A 84 -15.22 8.02 -10.51
C ARG A 84 -15.92 9.36 -10.19
N ALA A 85 -15.90 9.83 -8.93
CA ALA A 85 -16.66 11.01 -8.51
C ALA A 85 -15.84 12.32 -8.37
N ALA A 86 -14.67 12.42 -9.01
CA ALA A 86 -13.88 13.66 -9.02
C ALA A 86 -13.52 14.12 -10.45
N ALA A 87 -14.55 14.40 -11.25
CA ALA A 87 -14.46 15.15 -12.50
C ALA A 87 -15.47 16.31 -12.48
#